data_AF-A0A7R7GAK7-F1
#
_entry.id   AF-A0A7R7GAK7-F1
#
_cell.length_a   1.000
_cell.length_b   1.000
_cell.length_c   1.000
_cell.angle_alpha   90.00
_cell.angle_beta   90.00
_cell.angle_gamma   90.00
#
_symmetry.space_group_name_H-M   'P 1'
#
loop_
_entity.id
_entity.type
_entity.pdbx_description
1 polymer ?
#
loop_
_entity_poly.entity_id
_entity_poly.type
_entity_poly.pdbx_seq_one_letter_code
_entity_poly.pdbx_strand_id
1 'polypeptide(L)'
;MLNTLPLVVTSAPADACFDTDTHLAKVIGDKWGFTYSESNQPPEDGFYLQVNNNVLGLSDASEKKVLPVEVDFASPASLYRKQHGGGRKEPIVKAVGLKGNEQWHVVDATPGLGRDAFVLVSVGCHVTMIERSPIVAALLEDGIRRLNVDYPELAARMSLQHGNSAEVMQYFNGESVDAIYLDPMFPHKKKSALVKKEMRLFQQLLGHDPDADSLLPPALKLATHRVVVKRPNSADVLAGQKPSMAIESKKHRFDVYLCQNN
;
A
#
# COMPACT_ATOMS: atom_id res chain seq x y z
N MET A 1 -16.35 9.98 -5.25
CA MET A 1 -16.72 10.31 -3.86
C MET A 1 -15.55 10.23 -2.86
N LEU A 2 -14.38 9.69 -3.21
CA LEU A 2 -13.24 9.59 -2.27
C LEU A 2 -12.25 10.78 -2.32
N ASN A 3 -12.31 11.63 -3.34
CA ASN A 3 -11.46 12.83 -3.46
C ASN A 3 -11.97 14.01 -2.61
N THR A 4 -13.02 13.80 -1.81
CA THR A 4 -13.75 14.87 -1.11
C THR A 4 -13.79 14.65 0.40
N LEU A 5 -12.91 13.80 0.95
CA LEU A 5 -12.85 13.65 2.40
C LEU A 5 -12.40 14.98 3.03
N PRO A 6 -13.04 15.42 4.13
CA PRO A 6 -12.54 16.52 4.93
C PRO A 6 -11.13 16.20 5.42
N LEU A 7 -10.23 17.19 5.35
CA LEU A 7 -8.89 17.12 5.89
C LEU A 7 -8.76 18.13 7.03
N VAL A 8 -8.50 17.64 8.24
CA VAL A 8 -8.56 18.43 9.48
C VAL A 8 -7.20 18.42 10.18
N VAL A 9 -6.78 19.53 10.78
CA VAL A 9 -5.65 19.55 11.72
C VAL A 9 -6.19 19.31 13.12
N THR A 10 -5.67 18.29 13.82
CA THR A 10 -6.15 17.93 15.17
C THR A 10 -5.15 18.18 16.28
N SER A 11 -3.96 18.71 15.96
CA SER A 11 -3.12 19.36 16.97
C SER A 11 -3.79 20.63 17.49
N ALA A 12 -3.58 20.95 18.76
CA ALA A 12 -4.13 22.15 19.36
C ALA A 12 -3.39 23.39 18.82
N PRO A 13 -4.04 24.56 18.67
CA PRO A 13 -3.35 25.80 18.27
C PRO A 13 -2.18 26.20 19.16
N ALA A 14 -2.16 25.72 20.41
CA ALA A 14 -1.08 25.97 21.36
C ALA A 14 0.11 25.00 21.20
N ASP A 15 -0.05 23.92 20.43
CA ASP A 15 0.99 22.92 20.22
C ASP A 15 2.05 23.46 19.26
N ALA A 16 3.33 23.18 19.54
CA ALA A 16 4.44 23.63 18.71
C ALA A 16 4.40 23.08 17.26
N CYS A 17 3.67 21.98 17.03
CA CYS A 17 3.50 21.36 15.72
C CYS A 17 2.33 21.94 14.90
N PHE A 18 1.51 22.84 15.46
CA PHE A 18 0.27 23.29 14.81
C PHE A 18 0.50 23.94 13.44
N ASP A 19 1.49 24.82 13.33
CA ASP A 19 1.83 25.49 12.07
C ASP A 19 2.37 24.50 11.02
N THR A 20 3.19 23.55 11.46
CA THR A 20 3.73 22.49 10.58
C THR A 20 2.63 21.54 10.12
N ASP A 21 1.68 21.19 10.99
CA ASP A 21 0.54 20.34 10.67
C ASP A 21 -0.41 21.04 9.69
N THR A 22 -0.65 22.33 9.90
CA THR A 22 -1.44 23.17 9.00
C THR A 22 -0.81 23.27 7.62
N HIS A 23 0.51 23.49 7.57
CA HIS A 23 1.22 23.51 6.30
C HIS A 23 1.12 22.15 5.59
N LEU A 24 1.38 21.05 6.30
CA LEU A 24 1.28 19.70 5.74
C LEU A 24 -0.13 19.40 5.23
N ALA A 25 -1.17 19.74 5.99
CA ALA A 25 -2.56 19.55 5.59
C ALA A 25 -2.89 20.31 4.30
N LYS A 26 -2.45 21.57 4.16
CA LYS A 26 -2.66 22.34 2.93
C LYS A 26 -1.94 21.73 1.72
N VAL A 27 -0.67 21.34 1.88
CA VAL A 27 0.11 20.69 0.81
C VAL A 27 -0.56 19.40 0.34
N ILE A 28 -1.00 18.56 1.29
CA ILE A 28 -1.71 17.30 0.98
C ILE A 28 -3.06 17.59 0.32
N GLY A 29 -3.82 18.55 0.85
CA GLY A 29 -5.11 18.99 0.31
C GLY A 29 -4.99 19.45 -1.14
N ASP A 30 -4.04 20.33 -1.43
CA ASP A 30 -3.82 20.86 -2.78
C ASP A 30 -3.39 19.77 -3.76
N LYS A 31 -2.48 18.88 -3.34
CA LYS A 31 -1.95 17.81 -4.20
C LYS A 31 -2.99 16.74 -4.53
N TRP A 32 -3.74 16.29 -3.53
CA TRP A 32 -4.64 15.13 -3.64
C TRP A 32 -6.12 15.52 -3.80
N GLY A 33 -6.42 16.82 -3.74
CA GLY A 33 -7.75 17.39 -3.94
C GLY A 33 -8.67 17.33 -2.71
N PHE A 34 -8.14 17.07 -1.51
CA PHE A 34 -8.95 17.01 -0.29
C PHE A 34 -9.35 18.39 0.20
N THR A 35 -10.54 18.50 0.79
CA THR A 35 -11.05 19.77 1.32
C THR A 35 -10.46 20.02 2.70
N TYR A 36 -9.48 20.91 2.77
CA TYR A 36 -8.94 21.39 4.05
C TYR A 36 -10.01 22.18 4.82
N SER A 37 -10.20 21.82 6.09
CA SER A 37 -11.07 22.52 7.05
C SER A 37 -10.25 23.45 7.92
N GLU A 38 -10.66 24.73 7.99
CA GLU A 38 -10.10 25.70 8.95
C GLU A 38 -10.51 25.41 10.41
N SER A 39 -11.54 24.58 10.62
CA SER A 39 -11.88 24.07 11.94
C SER A 39 -10.91 22.96 12.35
N ASN A 40 -10.37 23.05 13.57
CA ASN A 40 -9.53 22.02 14.20
C ASN A 40 -10.35 20.89 14.87
N GLN A 41 -11.66 20.83 14.58
CA GLN A 41 -12.54 19.80 15.13
C GLN A 41 -12.80 18.74 14.06
N PRO A 42 -12.70 17.44 14.40
CA PRO A 42 -13.20 16.36 13.56
C PRO A 42 -14.68 16.58 13.19
N PRO A 43 -15.13 16.08 12.02
CA PRO A 43 -16.56 16.07 11.70
C PRO A 43 -17.34 15.22 12.71
N GLU A 44 -18.66 15.40 12.74
CA GLU A 44 -19.54 14.66 13.65
C GLU A 44 -19.74 13.19 13.23
N ASP A 45 -19.71 12.92 11.92
CA ASP A 45 -19.86 11.61 11.32
C ASP A 45 -18.98 11.42 10.07
N GLY A 46 -18.93 10.18 9.59
CA GLY A 46 -18.23 9.81 8.36
C GLY A 46 -16.71 9.71 8.47
N PHE A 47 -16.10 9.36 7.35
CA PHE A 47 -14.64 9.30 7.22
C PHE A 47 -14.05 10.69 7.05
N TYR A 48 -12.87 10.90 7.63
CA TYR A 48 -12.09 12.11 7.44
C TYR A 48 -10.60 11.81 7.50
N LEU A 49 -9.81 12.67 6.87
CA LEU A 49 -8.37 12.69 7.02
C LEU A 49 -8.01 13.68 8.13
N GLN A 50 -6.96 13.35 8.87
CA GLN A 50 -6.41 14.28 9.84
C GLN A 50 -4.90 14.32 9.81
N VAL A 51 -4.37 15.51 10.07
CA VAL A 51 -2.96 15.73 10.38
C VAL A 51 -2.82 15.98 11.87
N ASN A 52 -1.90 15.26 12.50
CA ASN A 52 -1.52 15.45 13.89
C ASN A 52 -0.06 15.08 14.07
N ASN A 53 0.73 15.94 14.72
CA ASN A 53 2.15 15.69 15.00
C ASN A 53 2.94 15.30 13.74
N ASN A 54 2.65 16.00 12.64
CA ASN A 54 3.25 15.80 11.33
C ASN A 54 3.01 14.39 10.76
N VAL A 55 1.85 13.79 11.04
CA VAL A 55 1.41 12.48 10.52
C VAL A 55 0.04 12.61 9.89
N LEU A 56 -0.14 12.06 8.69
CA LEU A 56 -1.45 11.92 8.05
C LEU A 56 -2.09 10.59 8.47
N GLY A 57 -3.33 10.65 8.95
CA GLY A 57 -4.14 9.48 9.29
C GLY A 57 -5.56 9.55 8.73
N LEU A 58 -6.13 8.37 8.46
CA LEU A 58 -7.54 8.20 8.11
C LEU A 58 -8.34 7.78 9.35
N SER A 59 -9.45 8.46 9.60
CA SER A 59 -10.31 8.23 10.77
C SER A 59 -11.78 8.12 10.37
N ASP A 60 -12.58 7.52 11.27
CA ASP A 60 -14.04 7.49 11.19
C ASP A 60 -14.59 8.15 12.45
N ALA A 61 -15.30 9.27 12.26
CA ALA A 61 -15.86 10.06 13.36
C ALA A 61 -16.89 9.29 14.20
N SER A 62 -17.49 8.23 13.65
CA SER A 62 -18.39 7.35 14.38
C SER A 62 -17.66 6.42 15.36
N GLU A 63 -16.35 6.20 15.18
CA GLU A 63 -15.52 5.32 16.00
C GLU A 63 -14.47 6.10 16.83
N LYS A 64 -14.90 7.12 17.61
CA LYS A 64 -14.03 8.06 18.38
C LYS A 64 -12.90 7.47 19.26
N LYS A 65 -12.95 6.18 19.60
CA LYS A 65 -11.92 5.49 20.41
C LYS A 65 -10.89 4.75 19.57
N VAL A 66 -11.06 4.72 18.25
CA VAL A 66 -10.17 4.02 17.33
C VAL A 66 -9.10 4.99 16.85
N LEU A 67 -7.86 4.52 16.94
CA LEU A 67 -6.73 5.30 16.45
C LEU A 67 -6.79 5.41 14.93
N PRO A 68 -6.20 6.47 14.37
CA PRO A 68 -6.22 6.72 12.94
C PRO A 68 -5.44 5.63 12.22
N VAL A 69 -5.84 5.31 11.00
CA VAL A 69 -5.05 4.42 10.15
C VAL A 69 -3.98 5.23 9.46
N GLU A 70 -2.73 4.87 9.73
CA GLU A 70 -1.52 5.54 9.25
C GLU A 70 -0.61 4.51 8.57
N VAL A 71 0.22 4.96 7.63
CA VAL A 71 1.27 4.12 7.04
C VAL A 71 2.58 4.44 7.75
N ASP A 72 3.06 3.52 8.59
CA ASP A 72 4.35 3.70 9.27
C ASP A 72 5.33 2.56 8.95
N PHE A 73 6.22 2.85 7.99
CA PHE A 73 7.31 1.97 7.59
C PHE A 73 8.43 1.88 8.65
N ALA A 74 8.55 2.87 9.53
CA ALA A 74 9.51 2.89 10.64
C ALA A 74 8.91 2.38 11.96
N SER A 75 7.65 1.91 11.94
CA SER A 75 7.00 1.39 13.15
C SER A 75 7.80 0.24 13.79
N PRO A 76 7.71 0.05 15.12
CA PRO A 76 8.36 -1.08 15.79
C PRO A 76 8.03 -2.44 15.14
N ALA A 77 6.80 -2.61 14.65
CA ALA A 77 6.39 -3.84 13.96
C ALA A 77 7.08 -4.01 12.60
N SER A 78 7.17 -2.94 11.80
CA SER A 78 7.85 -2.93 10.50
C SER A 78 9.34 -3.20 10.66
N LEU A 79 10.01 -2.49 11.58
CA LEU A 79 11.44 -2.68 11.86
C LEU A 79 11.74 -4.06 12.45
N TYR A 80 10.87 -4.56 13.34
CA TYR A 80 10.99 -5.92 13.85
C TYR A 80 10.88 -6.95 12.73
N ARG A 81 9.92 -6.80 11.80
CA ARG A 81 9.79 -7.69 10.63
C ARG A 81 11.00 -7.58 9.71
N LYS A 82 11.54 -6.38 9.48
CA LYS A 82 12.79 -6.20 8.71
C LYS A 82 13.96 -6.98 9.32
N GLN A 83 14.10 -6.97 10.65
CA GLN A 83 15.20 -7.65 11.35
C GLN A 83 14.98 -9.16 11.55
N HIS A 84 13.76 -9.58 11.86
CA HIS A 84 13.44 -10.93 12.35
C HIS A 84 12.41 -11.68 11.50
N GLY A 85 11.81 -11.04 10.48
CA GLY A 85 10.79 -11.64 9.61
C GLY A 85 11.33 -12.73 8.67
N GLY A 86 12.65 -12.85 8.56
CA GLY A 86 13.34 -13.85 7.75
C GLY A 86 13.99 -13.27 6.50
N GLY A 87 13.79 -11.99 6.20
CA GLY A 87 14.41 -11.28 5.07
C GLY A 87 14.19 -12.04 3.77
N ARG A 88 15.28 -12.45 3.11
CA ARG A 88 15.21 -13.21 1.84
C ARG A 88 14.51 -14.58 1.94
N LYS A 89 14.28 -15.08 3.16
CA LYS A 89 13.55 -16.34 3.39
C LYS A 89 12.04 -16.13 3.49
N GLU A 90 11.55 -14.89 3.53
CA GLU A 90 10.12 -14.61 3.56
C GLU A 90 9.42 -15.17 2.30
N PRO A 91 8.22 -15.76 2.44
CA PRO A 91 7.50 -16.34 1.30
C PRO A 91 7.30 -15.37 0.13
N ILE A 92 7.01 -14.10 0.39
CA ILE A 92 6.87 -13.08 -0.64
C ILE A 92 8.17 -12.86 -1.42
N VAL A 93 9.31 -12.80 -0.73
CA VAL A 93 10.61 -12.60 -1.37
C VAL A 93 10.99 -13.83 -2.21
N LYS A 94 10.71 -15.03 -1.71
CA LYS A 94 10.87 -16.27 -2.48
C LYS A 94 9.97 -16.30 -3.72
N ALA A 95 8.76 -15.77 -3.62
CA ALA A 95 7.78 -15.77 -4.72
C ALA A 95 8.22 -14.83 -5.84
N VAL A 96 8.61 -13.60 -5.47
CA VAL A 96 9.24 -12.63 -6.38
C VAL A 96 10.49 -13.21 -7.03
N GLY A 97 11.18 -14.13 -6.35
CA GLY A 97 12.28 -14.88 -6.95
C GLY A 97 13.58 -14.10 -6.96
N LEU A 98 13.74 -13.16 -6.04
CA LEU A 98 14.93 -12.33 -5.87
C LEU A 98 16.21 -13.19 -5.77
N LYS A 99 17.06 -13.12 -6.80
CA LYS A 99 18.33 -13.87 -6.89
C LYS A 99 19.53 -12.93 -6.76
N GLY A 100 20.65 -13.47 -6.26
CA GLY A 100 21.91 -12.74 -6.17
C GLY A 100 21.82 -11.41 -5.42
N ASN A 101 22.73 -10.49 -5.78
CA ASN A 101 22.83 -9.14 -5.23
C ASN A 101 22.38 -8.06 -6.23
N GLU A 102 21.59 -8.44 -7.24
CA GLU A 102 21.04 -7.51 -8.22
C GLU A 102 20.02 -6.57 -7.58
N GLN A 103 19.97 -5.34 -8.07
CA GLN A 103 18.95 -4.37 -7.69
C GLN A 103 17.68 -4.65 -8.49
N TRP A 104 16.83 -5.53 -7.96
CA TRP A 104 15.57 -5.85 -8.61
C TRP A 104 14.59 -4.69 -8.50
N HIS A 105 13.95 -4.37 -9.61
CA HIS A 105 12.81 -3.47 -9.64
C HIS A 105 11.52 -4.29 -9.57
N VAL A 106 10.76 -4.09 -8.49
CA VAL A 106 9.46 -4.72 -8.27
C VAL A 106 8.36 -3.67 -8.32
N VAL A 107 7.30 -3.94 -9.09
CA VAL A 107 6.09 -3.13 -9.02
C VAL A 107 5.09 -3.81 -8.09
N ASP A 108 4.68 -3.13 -7.02
CA ASP A 108 3.53 -3.52 -6.20
C ASP A 108 2.29 -2.79 -6.73
N ALA A 109 1.46 -3.52 -7.48
CA ALA A 109 0.30 -2.95 -8.16
C ALA A 109 -0.97 -2.91 -7.28
N THR A 110 -0.87 -3.30 -6.01
CA THR A 110 -1.96 -3.23 -5.02
C THR A 110 -1.36 -3.04 -3.61
N PRO A 111 -0.65 -1.93 -3.37
CA PRO A 111 0.21 -1.80 -2.19
C PRO A 111 -0.59 -1.77 -0.88
N GLY A 112 -1.83 -1.28 -0.90
CA GLY A 112 -2.62 -1.04 0.31
C GLY A 112 -1.83 -0.17 1.29
N LEU A 113 -1.50 -0.70 2.47
CA LEU A 113 -0.66 0.00 3.46
C LEU A 113 0.85 -0.17 3.25
N GLY A 114 1.28 -0.70 2.10
CA GLY A 114 2.69 -0.84 1.71
C GLY A 114 3.48 -1.88 2.53
N ARG A 115 2.81 -2.73 3.32
CA ARG A 115 3.48 -3.66 4.24
C ARG A 115 4.36 -4.69 3.53
N ASP A 116 3.88 -5.20 2.41
CA ASP A 116 4.58 -6.20 1.62
C ASP A 116 5.63 -5.53 0.71
N ALA A 117 5.33 -4.34 0.15
CA ALA A 117 6.31 -3.46 -0.48
C ALA A 117 7.52 -3.18 0.44
N PHE A 118 7.30 -2.84 1.72
CA PHE A 118 8.39 -2.56 2.65
C PHE A 118 9.28 -3.77 2.95
N VAL A 119 8.73 -5.00 2.89
CA VAL A 119 9.53 -6.23 3.01
C VAL A 119 10.48 -6.37 1.82
N LEU A 120 10.00 -6.08 0.61
CA LEU A 120 10.79 -6.13 -0.62
C LEU A 120 11.90 -5.05 -0.62
N VAL A 121 11.56 -3.83 -0.19
CA VAL A 121 12.54 -2.74 0.02
C VAL A 121 13.61 -3.15 1.04
N SER A 122 13.19 -3.75 2.14
CA SER A 122 14.06 -4.20 3.23
C SER A 122 15.10 -5.25 2.81
N VAL A 123 14.84 -6.02 1.75
CA VAL A 123 15.78 -7.00 1.19
C VAL A 123 16.58 -6.47 -0.01
N GLY A 124 16.39 -5.19 -0.35
CA GLY A 124 17.20 -4.47 -1.34
C GLY A 124 16.52 -4.17 -2.66
N CYS A 125 15.25 -4.52 -2.87
CA CYS A 125 14.54 -4.16 -4.10
C CYS A 125 14.28 -2.66 -4.19
N HIS A 126 14.29 -2.11 -5.40
CA HIS A 126 13.56 -0.89 -5.71
C HIS A 126 12.08 -1.25 -5.91
N VAL A 127 11.17 -0.54 -5.27
CA VAL A 127 9.73 -0.82 -5.32
C VAL A 127 8.96 0.39 -5.80
N THR A 128 8.25 0.20 -6.91
CA THR A 128 7.25 1.15 -7.41
C THR A 128 5.86 0.69 -6.99
N MET A 129 5.19 1.47 -6.17
CA MET A 129 3.82 1.20 -5.73
C MET A 129 2.83 1.91 -6.65
N ILE A 130 1.81 1.21 -7.14
CA ILE A 130 0.72 1.81 -7.93
C ILE A 130 -0.58 1.72 -7.14
N GLU A 131 -1.13 2.87 -6.76
CA GLU A 131 -2.33 2.95 -5.94
C GLU A 131 -3.39 3.83 -6.63
N ARG A 132 -4.63 3.36 -6.69
CA ARG A 132 -5.73 4.04 -7.36
C ARG A 132 -6.47 5.01 -6.45
N SER A 133 -6.55 4.70 -5.16
CA SER A 133 -7.23 5.52 -4.17
C SER A 133 -6.35 6.69 -3.78
N PRO A 134 -6.78 7.95 -4.00
CA PRO A 134 -5.99 9.11 -3.60
C PRO A 134 -5.79 9.16 -2.08
N ILE A 135 -6.73 8.63 -1.30
CA ILE A 135 -6.62 8.54 0.16
C ILE A 135 -5.47 7.63 0.56
N VAL A 136 -5.41 6.42 -0.02
CA VAL A 136 -4.36 5.45 0.30
C VAL A 136 -3.02 5.92 -0.25
N ALA A 137 -3.01 6.50 -1.44
CA ALA A 137 -1.82 7.08 -2.02
C ALA A 137 -1.25 8.22 -1.16
N ALA A 138 -2.10 9.11 -0.63
CA ALA A 138 -1.66 10.16 0.29
C ALA A 138 -1.09 9.58 1.60
N LEU A 139 -1.70 8.53 2.15
CA LEU A 139 -1.17 7.83 3.34
C LEU A 139 0.18 7.17 3.05
N LEU A 140 0.32 6.49 1.91
CA LEU A 140 1.59 5.88 1.48
C LEU A 140 2.68 6.94 1.32
N GLU A 141 2.36 8.05 0.66
CA GLU A 141 3.28 9.17 0.46
C GLU A 141 3.73 9.78 1.79
N ASP A 142 2.81 9.98 2.72
CA ASP A 142 3.13 10.43 4.08
C ASP A 142 4.07 9.45 4.81
N GLY A 143 3.80 8.14 4.66
CA GLY A 143 4.66 7.09 5.19
C GLY A 143 6.08 7.11 4.61
N ILE A 144 6.22 7.29 3.29
CA ILE A 144 7.53 7.43 2.62
C ILE A 144 8.24 8.70 3.10
N ARG A 145 7.53 9.82 3.19
CA ARG A 145 8.06 11.11 3.68
C ARG A 145 8.66 10.96 5.07
N ARG A 146 7.96 10.29 5.99
CA ARG A 146 8.46 10.03 7.35
C ARG A 146 9.60 9.02 7.37
N LEU A 147 9.51 7.94 6.58
CA LEU A 147 10.61 6.98 6.44
C LEU A 147 11.90 7.66 5.97
N ASN A 148 11.81 8.64 5.09
CA ASN A 148 12.97 9.36 4.57
C ASN A 148 13.74 10.16 5.63
N VAL A 149 13.11 10.50 6.76
CA VAL A 149 13.77 11.21 7.86
C VAL A 149 14.72 10.27 8.61
N ASP A 150 14.25 9.07 8.95
CA ASP A 150 15.00 8.13 9.80
C ASP A 150 15.81 7.10 9.00
N TYR A 151 15.35 6.75 7.80
CA TYR A 151 15.90 5.70 6.93
C TYR A 151 15.90 6.12 5.45
N PRO A 152 16.65 7.18 5.07
CA PRO A 152 16.66 7.72 3.71
C PRO A 152 17.06 6.69 2.65
N GLU A 153 17.91 5.71 2.99
CA GLU A 153 18.34 4.65 2.09
C GLU A 153 17.24 3.63 1.76
N LEU A 154 16.24 3.48 2.65
CA LEU A 154 15.06 2.65 2.40
C LEU A 154 14.02 3.46 1.64
N ALA A 155 13.80 4.72 2.03
CA ALA A 155 12.86 5.61 1.34
C ALA A 155 13.25 5.85 -0.13
N ALA A 156 14.55 6.00 -0.42
CA ALA A 156 15.06 6.17 -1.78
C ALA A 156 14.80 4.96 -2.71
N ARG A 157 14.41 3.81 -2.15
CA ARG A 157 14.03 2.62 -2.92
C ARG A 157 12.52 2.53 -3.13
N MET A 158 11.75 3.49 -2.65
CA MET A 158 10.30 3.49 -2.75
C MET A 158 9.85 4.63 -3.64
N SER A 159 9.03 4.31 -4.64
CA SER A 159 8.31 5.30 -5.43
C SER A 159 6.81 4.98 -5.42
N LEU A 160 6.01 6.02 -5.61
CA LEU A 160 4.55 5.92 -5.63
C LEU A 160 4.03 6.56 -6.92
N GLN A 161 3.20 5.82 -7.64
CA GLN A 161 2.44 6.30 -8.78
C GLN A 161 0.94 6.21 -8.47
N HIS A 162 0.24 7.32 -8.62
CA HIS A 162 -1.21 7.34 -8.49
C HIS A 162 -1.87 6.94 -9.81
N GLY A 163 -2.80 5.99 -9.76
CA GLY A 163 -3.58 5.58 -10.93
C GLY A 163 -4.15 4.17 -10.81
N ASN A 164 -5.01 3.78 -11.75
CA ASN A 164 -5.47 2.40 -11.86
C ASN A 164 -4.30 1.52 -12.32
N SER A 165 -3.92 0.52 -11.52
CA SER A 165 -2.76 -0.33 -11.81
C SER A 165 -2.86 -1.07 -13.14
N ALA A 166 -4.05 -1.53 -13.55
CA ALA A 166 -4.23 -2.20 -14.83
C ALA A 166 -3.98 -1.26 -16.02
N GLU A 167 -4.31 0.03 -15.88
CA GLU A 167 -4.06 1.06 -16.90
C GLU A 167 -2.60 1.52 -16.87
N VAL A 168 -2.09 1.86 -15.68
CA VAL A 168 -0.72 2.35 -15.49
C VAL A 168 0.30 1.34 -16.01
N MET A 169 0.12 0.04 -15.74
CA MET A 169 1.04 -1.00 -16.21
C MET A 169 1.08 -1.12 -17.75
N GLN A 170 0.03 -0.73 -18.47
CA GLN A 170 0.02 -0.78 -19.95
C GLN A 170 0.90 0.29 -20.57
N TYR A 171 1.06 1.42 -19.89
CA TYR A 171 1.82 2.59 -20.34
C TYR A 171 3.00 2.87 -19.42
N PHE A 172 3.51 1.83 -18.75
CA PHE A 172 4.58 1.97 -17.78
C PHE A 172 5.86 2.44 -18.49
N ASN A 173 6.21 3.69 -18.25
CA ASN A 173 7.40 4.32 -18.78
C ASN A 173 8.44 4.40 -17.65
N GLY A 174 9.32 3.42 -17.57
CA GLY A 174 10.32 3.33 -16.52
C GLY A 174 11.39 2.29 -16.82
N GLU A 175 12.21 2.01 -15.81
CA GLU A 175 13.17 0.91 -15.86
C GLU A 175 12.46 -0.44 -16.04
N SER A 176 13.20 -1.41 -16.56
CA SER A 176 12.76 -2.81 -16.66
C SER A 176 12.18 -3.28 -15.32
N VAL A 177 11.00 -3.90 -15.35
CA VAL A 177 10.32 -4.42 -14.16
C VAL A 177 10.61 -5.91 -14.05
N ASP A 178 11.43 -6.30 -13.07
CA ASP A 178 11.81 -7.70 -12.88
C ASP A 178 10.61 -8.55 -12.43
N ALA A 179 9.84 -8.00 -11.49
CA ALA A 179 8.66 -8.69 -10.99
C ALA A 179 7.50 -7.74 -10.69
N ILE A 180 6.29 -8.26 -10.78
CA ILE A 180 5.07 -7.57 -10.37
C ILE A 180 4.40 -8.35 -9.25
N TYR A 181 4.00 -7.65 -8.21
CA TYR A 181 3.27 -8.19 -7.07
C TYR A 181 1.83 -7.68 -7.06
N LEU A 182 0.89 -8.61 -6.86
CA LEU A 182 -0.55 -8.37 -6.81
C LEU A 182 -1.13 -9.05 -5.55
N ASP A 183 -1.88 -8.30 -4.75
CA ASP A 183 -2.67 -8.70 -3.59
C ASP A 183 -4.01 -7.93 -3.61
N PRO A 184 -4.82 -8.05 -4.70
CA PRO A 184 -6.10 -7.35 -4.76
C PRO A 184 -7.01 -7.81 -3.63
N MET A 185 -7.80 -6.88 -3.08
CA MET A 185 -8.71 -7.17 -1.99
C MET A 185 -9.79 -8.16 -2.45
N PHE A 186 -9.63 -9.42 -2.05
CA PHE A 186 -10.56 -10.47 -2.41
C PHE A 186 -11.91 -10.30 -1.70
N PRO A 187 -13.06 -10.49 -2.38
CA PRO A 187 -14.35 -10.48 -1.72
C PRO A 187 -14.41 -11.60 -0.66
N HIS A 188 -14.48 -11.20 0.62
CA HIS A 188 -14.65 -12.14 1.70
C HIS A 188 -16.06 -12.75 1.63
N LYS A 189 -16.17 -14.00 1.15
CA LYS A 189 -17.43 -14.77 1.17
C LYS A 189 -17.95 -15.06 2.59
N LYS A 190 -17.19 -14.75 3.65
CA LYS A 190 -17.59 -14.97 5.06
C LYS A 190 -17.30 -13.75 5.92
N LYS A 191 -18.29 -13.34 6.72
CA LYS A 191 -18.15 -12.38 7.83
C LYS A 191 -17.19 -12.95 8.87
N SER A 192 -15.89 -12.71 8.73
CA SER A 192 -14.92 -12.98 9.78
C SER A 192 -14.91 -11.81 10.74
N ALA A 193 -15.24 -12.04 12.02
CA ALA A 193 -15.21 -11.05 13.09
C ALA A 193 -13.79 -10.60 13.50
N LEU A 194 -12.75 -11.13 12.85
CA LEU A 194 -11.33 -11.01 13.25
C LEU A 194 -10.45 -10.38 12.18
N VAL A 195 -11.03 -9.52 11.32
CA VAL A 195 -10.20 -8.64 10.51
C VAL A 195 -9.65 -7.54 11.42
N LYS A 196 -8.33 -7.29 11.40
CA LYS A 196 -7.72 -6.19 12.17
C LYS A 196 -8.49 -4.89 11.86
N LYS A 197 -8.74 -4.07 12.89
CA LYS A 197 -9.64 -2.90 12.79
C LYS A 197 -9.28 -1.95 11.64
N GLU A 198 -7.98 -1.72 11.39
CA GLU A 198 -7.46 -0.95 10.25
C GLU A 198 -7.98 -1.46 8.89
N MET A 199 -8.04 -2.78 8.72
CA MET A 199 -8.51 -3.40 7.48
C MET A 199 -10.03 -3.32 7.32
N ARG A 200 -10.78 -3.17 8.42
CA ARG A 200 -12.23 -2.95 8.35
C ARG A 200 -12.53 -1.56 7.80
N LEU A 201 -11.81 -0.54 8.30
CA LEU A 201 -11.90 0.84 7.82
C LEU A 201 -11.61 0.90 6.31
N PHE A 202 -10.52 0.25 5.89
CA PHE A 202 -10.12 0.17 4.49
C PHE A 202 -11.15 -0.57 3.62
N GLN A 203 -11.69 -1.70 4.08
CA GLN A 203 -12.71 -2.43 3.33
C GLN A 203 -14.02 -1.64 3.20
N GLN A 204 -14.41 -0.90 4.25
CA GLN A 204 -15.59 -0.03 4.20
C GLN A 204 -15.38 1.16 3.25
N LEU A 205 -14.17 1.73 3.23
CA LEU A 205 -13.85 2.89 2.41
C LEU A 205 -13.63 2.55 0.92
N LEU A 206 -12.90 1.47 0.64
CA LEU A 206 -12.41 1.15 -0.70
C LEU A 206 -13.26 0.08 -1.41
N GLY A 207 -14.11 -0.64 -0.68
CA GLY A 207 -14.94 -1.70 -1.21
C GLY A 207 -14.13 -2.94 -1.64
N HIS A 208 -14.65 -3.67 -2.64
CA HIS A 208 -13.94 -4.77 -3.29
C HIS A 208 -13.35 -4.30 -4.61
N ASP A 209 -12.38 -5.05 -5.13
CA ASP A 209 -11.80 -4.83 -6.46
C ASP A 209 -12.55 -5.69 -7.50
N PRO A 210 -13.68 -5.23 -8.09
CA PRO A 210 -14.43 -6.02 -9.08
C PRO A 210 -13.60 -6.27 -10.35
N ASP A 211 -12.59 -5.44 -10.58
CA ASP A 211 -11.67 -5.42 -11.70
C ASP A 211 -10.35 -6.16 -11.40
N ALA A 212 -10.24 -6.89 -10.29
CA ALA A 212 -9.01 -7.59 -9.90
C ALA A 212 -8.45 -8.50 -11.02
N ASP A 213 -9.32 -9.19 -11.76
CA ASP A 213 -8.92 -10.08 -12.86
C ASP A 213 -8.24 -9.31 -14.02
N SER A 214 -8.54 -8.02 -14.18
CA SER A 214 -7.94 -7.16 -15.21
C SER A 214 -6.48 -6.80 -14.92
N LEU A 215 -5.98 -7.04 -13.70
CA LEU A 215 -4.60 -6.78 -13.30
C LEU A 215 -3.61 -7.76 -13.94
N LEU A 216 -4.02 -9.03 -14.13
CA LEU A 216 -3.10 -10.09 -14.52
C LEU A 216 -2.55 -9.92 -15.96
N PRO A 217 -3.36 -9.64 -17.00
CA PRO A 217 -2.84 -9.50 -18.36
C PRO A 217 -1.78 -8.41 -18.56
N PRO A 218 -1.95 -7.16 -18.09
CA PRO A 218 -0.90 -6.14 -18.21
C PRO A 218 0.31 -6.46 -17.33
N ALA A 219 0.12 -7.08 -16.16
CA ALA A 219 1.25 -7.51 -15.34
C ALA A 219 2.12 -8.55 -16.06
N LEU A 220 1.52 -9.55 -16.70
CA LEU A 220 2.27 -10.58 -17.45
C LEU A 220 3.03 -10.01 -18.66
N LYS A 221 2.57 -8.89 -19.22
CA LYS A 221 3.24 -8.21 -20.33
C LYS A 221 4.41 -7.34 -19.87
N LEU A 222 4.29 -6.73 -18.69
CA LEU A 222 5.28 -5.78 -18.17
C LEU A 222 6.43 -6.45 -17.42
N ALA A 223 6.17 -7.52 -16.66
CA ALA A 223 7.21 -8.19 -15.88
C ALA A 223 8.15 -9.01 -16.78
N THR A 224 9.46 -8.87 -16.57
CA THR A 224 10.46 -9.66 -17.32
C THR A 224 10.65 -11.06 -16.75
N HIS A 225 10.56 -11.23 -15.42
CA HIS A 225 10.78 -12.54 -14.80
C HIS A 225 9.49 -13.16 -14.26
N ARG A 226 8.74 -12.43 -13.42
CA ARG A 226 7.63 -13.03 -12.67
C ARG A 226 6.48 -12.07 -12.38
N VAL A 227 5.26 -12.60 -12.44
CA VAL A 227 4.11 -12.02 -11.74
C VAL A 227 3.77 -12.89 -10.55
N VAL A 228 3.56 -12.26 -9.40
CA VAL A 228 3.26 -12.92 -8.13
C VAL A 228 1.92 -12.42 -7.64
N VAL A 229 0.99 -13.35 -7.40
CA VAL A 229 -0.35 -13.03 -6.90
C VAL A 229 -0.55 -13.68 -5.53
N LYS A 230 -0.75 -12.89 -4.49
CA LYS A 230 -1.11 -13.39 -3.16
C LYS A 230 -2.59 -13.75 -3.13
N ARG A 231 -2.89 -14.94 -2.62
CA ARG A 231 -4.25 -15.50 -2.54
C ARG A 231 -4.46 -16.24 -1.23
N PRO A 232 -5.64 -16.14 -0.59
CA PRO A 232 -6.02 -17.10 0.44
C PRO A 232 -5.91 -18.53 -0.10
N ASN A 233 -5.51 -19.50 0.73
CA ASN A 233 -5.29 -20.89 0.28
C ASN A 233 -6.53 -21.50 -0.41
N SER A 234 -7.73 -21.10 0.02
CA SER A 234 -9.01 -21.57 -0.50
C SER A 234 -9.60 -20.72 -1.64
N ALA A 235 -8.95 -19.63 -2.04
CA ALA A 235 -9.43 -18.79 -3.13
C ALA A 235 -9.02 -19.36 -4.49
N ASP A 236 -9.88 -19.16 -5.50
CA ASP A 236 -9.58 -19.48 -6.89
C ASP A 236 -8.34 -18.70 -7.39
N VAL A 237 -7.77 -19.12 -8.51
CA VAL A 237 -6.68 -18.38 -9.16
C VAL A 237 -7.20 -17.09 -9.78
N LEU A 238 -6.36 -16.06 -9.89
CA LEU A 238 -6.74 -14.77 -10.48
C LEU A 238 -7.01 -14.93 -11.98
N ALA A 239 -8.08 -14.31 -12.48
CA ALA A 239 -8.52 -14.37 -13.87
C ALA A 239 -8.73 -15.80 -14.42
N GLY A 240 -8.93 -16.80 -13.55
CA GLY A 240 -9.05 -18.21 -13.95
C GLY A 240 -7.77 -18.80 -14.58
N GLN A 241 -6.65 -18.07 -14.54
CA GLN A 241 -5.40 -18.49 -15.19
C GLN A 241 -4.55 -19.29 -14.21
N LYS A 242 -4.15 -20.50 -14.62
CA LYS A 242 -3.32 -21.37 -13.77
C LYS A 242 -1.89 -20.81 -13.63
N PRO A 243 -1.35 -20.65 -12.41
CA PRO A 243 0.03 -20.23 -12.23
C PRO A 243 1.03 -21.32 -12.60
N SER A 244 2.26 -20.93 -12.93
CA SER A 244 3.37 -21.87 -13.21
C SER A 244 3.75 -22.68 -11.98
N MET A 245 3.73 -22.04 -10.81
CA MET A 245 3.94 -22.67 -9.51
C MET A 245 3.27 -21.86 -8.40
N ALA A 246 3.22 -22.40 -7.19
CA ALA A 246 2.76 -21.66 -6.02
C ALA A 246 3.72 -21.82 -4.84
N ILE A 247 3.88 -20.77 -4.04
CA ILE A 247 4.58 -20.82 -2.76
C ILE A 247 3.55 -20.77 -1.65
N GLU A 248 3.38 -21.89 -0.96
CA GLU A 248 2.39 -22.01 0.11
C GLU A 248 2.87 -21.44 1.44
N SER A 249 1.93 -20.87 2.19
CA SER A 249 2.07 -20.43 3.57
C SER A 249 0.87 -20.91 4.38
N LYS A 250 0.95 -20.79 5.71
CA LYS A 250 -0.09 -21.28 6.63
C LYS A 250 -1.50 -20.71 6.34
N LYS A 251 -1.59 -19.46 5.86
CA LYS A 251 -2.89 -18.75 5.67
C LYS A 251 -3.18 -18.35 4.23
N HIS A 252 -2.15 -18.26 3.39
CA HIS A 252 -2.24 -17.78 2.02
C HIS A 252 -1.14 -18.46 1.22
N ARG A 253 -1.25 -18.38 -0.10
CA ARG A 253 -0.24 -18.81 -1.06
C ARG A 253 0.12 -17.63 -1.97
N PHE A 254 1.25 -17.75 -2.63
CA PHE A 254 1.66 -16.87 -3.70
C PHE A 254 1.64 -17.67 -5.01
N ASP A 255 0.66 -17.38 -5.85
CA ASP A 255 0.57 -17.90 -7.21
C ASP A 255 1.64 -17.19 -8.06
N VAL A 256 2.55 -17.95 -8.68
CA VAL A 256 3.69 -17.41 -9.42
C VAL A 256 3.55 -17.77 -10.90
N TYR A 257 3.56 -16.74 -11.74
CA TYR A 257 3.53 -16.84 -13.19
C TYR A 257 4.92 -16.48 -13.70
N LEU A 258 5.61 -17.43 -14.33
CA LEU A 258 6.91 -17.17 -14.95
C LEU A 258 6.69 -16.45 -16.28
N CYS A 259 7.31 -15.29 -16.43
CA CYS A 259 7.31 -14.53 -17.68
C CYS A 259 8.50 -15.02 -18.52
N GLN A 260 8.28 -15.22 -19.81
CA GLN A 260 9.35 -15.50 -20.75
C GLN A 260 9.77 -14.17 -21.36
N ASN A 261 11.06 -13.84 -21.31
CA ASN A 261 11.61 -12.75 -22.10
C ASN A 261 11.28 -13.05 -23.58
N ASN A 262 10.48 -12.20 -24.21
CA ASN A 262 10.50 -12.09 -25.67
C ASN A 262 11.75 -11.34 -26.10
#